data_AF-A0A2A5A125-F1
#
_entry.id   AF-A0A2A5A125-F1
#
_cell.length_a   1.000
_cell.length_b   1.000
_cell.length_c   1.000
_cell.angle_alpha   90.00
_cell.angle_beta   90.00
_cell.angle_gamma   90.00
#
_symmetry.space_group_name_H-M   'P 1'
#
loop_
_entity.id
_entity.type
_entity.pdbx_description
1 polymer ?
#
loop_
_entity_poly.entity_id
_entity_poly.type
_entity_poly.pdbx_seq_one_letter_code
_entity_poly.pdbx_strand_id
1 'polypeptide(L)'
;MPNIPYGSWPSPLSAKQVIDTSCSPVDLSIDRGRLYWLELRPQENSRLTLMSLINNAPVELTPSPFNVRSRVHEYGGGAYTTSGNQIFFCNAEDQRIYRLDPRVNLQQPQPITEPGPFRYADIQLDLNRNRLICVRESHAETSKNNPYPINQLVAIDIDTGEQNVLVSGADFYSSPKISPNHQALCWLSWSHPHMPWDAAELHQGQINSDGLIVNQQHVAGSDQESVFQPEWDMNGELVFVSDRSGWWNLYRHGGENIQCLYDAQMEFGRPQLELAVVGNHFGLAGFQGLAVSAELGPMVRFEGGHCGLKFVDPLRARLEFPLVGLDFDAVLIVQRAVNLKLAHVFLT
;
A
#
# COMPACT_ATOMS: atom_id res chain seq x y z
N MET A 1 24.75 -41.64 -15.43
CA MET A 1 24.37 -40.38 -16.10
C MET A 1 25.66 -39.66 -16.49
N PRO A 2 25.74 -39.03 -17.68
CA PRO A 2 26.94 -38.27 -18.05
C PRO A 2 27.19 -37.15 -17.03
N ASN A 3 28.46 -36.95 -16.66
CA ASN A 3 28.87 -35.91 -15.72
C ASN A 3 28.95 -34.58 -16.47
N ILE A 4 27.86 -33.80 -16.45
CA ILE A 4 27.75 -32.53 -17.17
C ILE A 4 28.19 -31.40 -16.24
N PRO A 5 29.07 -30.47 -16.69
CA PRO A 5 29.51 -29.34 -15.89
C PRO A 5 28.35 -28.52 -15.32
N TYR A 6 28.54 -27.97 -14.11
CA TYR A 6 27.58 -27.06 -13.50
C TYR A 6 27.25 -25.89 -14.45
N GLY A 7 25.96 -25.55 -14.56
CA GLY A 7 25.47 -24.49 -15.46
C GLY A 7 25.26 -24.92 -16.92
N SER A 8 25.66 -26.13 -17.31
CA SER A 8 25.49 -26.65 -18.69
C SER A 8 24.38 -27.71 -18.79
N TRP A 9 23.58 -27.87 -17.73
CA TRP A 9 22.46 -28.80 -17.75
C TRP A 9 21.36 -28.26 -18.68
N PRO A 10 20.84 -29.10 -19.58
CA PRO A 10 19.70 -28.70 -20.40
C PRO A 10 18.52 -28.37 -19.48
N SER A 11 18.08 -27.11 -19.52
CA SER A 11 16.94 -26.63 -18.76
C SER A 11 15.67 -26.72 -19.61
N PRO A 12 14.58 -27.33 -19.12
CA PRO A 12 13.27 -27.25 -19.78
C PRO A 12 12.64 -25.85 -19.65
N LEU A 13 13.22 -24.97 -18.82
CA LEU A 13 12.81 -23.58 -18.65
C LEU A 13 13.66 -22.69 -19.55
N SER A 14 13.04 -22.10 -20.56
CA SER A 14 13.61 -21.05 -21.40
C SER A 14 13.45 -19.67 -20.74
N ALA A 15 14.32 -18.72 -21.10
CA ALA A 15 14.19 -17.33 -20.66
C ALA A 15 12.83 -16.73 -21.01
N LYS A 16 12.27 -17.09 -22.18
CA LYS A 16 10.93 -16.66 -22.61
C LYS A 16 9.83 -17.17 -21.67
N GLN A 17 9.87 -18.45 -21.29
CA GLN A 17 8.87 -19.02 -20.39
C GLN A 17 8.88 -18.34 -19.02
N VAL A 18 10.06 -17.99 -18.49
CA VAL A 18 10.18 -17.28 -17.22
C VAL A 18 9.50 -15.91 -17.29
N ILE A 19 9.71 -15.16 -18.39
CA ILE A 19 9.09 -13.86 -18.63
C ILE A 19 7.57 -13.98 -18.82
N ASP A 20 7.10 -15.00 -19.53
CA ASP A 20 5.67 -15.18 -19.78
C ASP A 20 4.91 -15.60 -18.49
N THR A 21 5.60 -16.23 -17.52
CA THR A 21 5.01 -16.62 -16.22
C THR A 21 5.07 -15.54 -15.13
N SER A 22 5.73 -14.40 -15.34
CA SER A 22 5.97 -13.39 -14.28
C SER A 22 4.81 -12.40 -14.06
N CYS A 23 3.63 -12.67 -14.62
CA CYS A 23 2.44 -11.82 -14.47
C CYS A 23 1.67 -12.17 -13.19
N SER A 24 2.15 -11.70 -12.03
CA SER A 24 1.40 -11.78 -10.77
C SER A 24 0.58 -10.49 -10.56
N PRO A 25 -0.68 -10.58 -10.11
CA PRO A 25 -1.42 -9.42 -9.61
C PRO A 25 -0.64 -8.74 -8.49
N VAL A 26 -0.54 -7.42 -8.55
CA VAL A 26 0.03 -6.57 -7.51
C VAL A 26 -0.96 -5.46 -7.18
N ASP A 27 -0.71 -4.72 -6.10
CA ASP A 27 -1.50 -3.56 -5.72
C ASP A 27 -3.03 -3.83 -5.68
N LEU A 28 -3.45 -4.84 -4.91
CA LEU A 28 -4.87 -5.24 -4.79
C LEU A 28 -5.64 -4.28 -3.90
N SER A 29 -6.84 -3.88 -4.35
CA SER A 29 -7.77 -3.11 -3.54
C SER A 29 -9.22 -3.54 -3.75
N ILE A 30 -10.07 -3.27 -2.77
CA ILE A 30 -11.51 -3.52 -2.85
C ILE A 30 -12.24 -2.22 -2.57
N ASP A 31 -13.18 -1.89 -3.44
CA ASP A 31 -14.06 -0.75 -3.27
C ASP A 31 -15.49 -1.12 -3.66
N ARG A 32 -16.44 -0.88 -2.74
CA ARG A 32 -17.87 -1.25 -2.86
C ARG A 32 -18.10 -2.67 -3.38
N GLY A 33 -17.32 -3.64 -2.88
CA GLY A 33 -17.42 -5.05 -3.25
C GLY A 33 -16.84 -5.40 -4.63
N ARG A 34 -16.19 -4.45 -5.31
CA ARG A 34 -15.46 -4.68 -6.55
C ARG A 34 -13.96 -4.80 -6.28
N LEU A 35 -13.35 -5.84 -6.84
CA LEU A 35 -11.90 -6.07 -6.76
C LEU A 35 -11.18 -5.31 -7.87
N TYR A 36 -10.05 -4.70 -7.53
CA TYR A 36 -9.11 -4.07 -8.43
C TYR A 36 -7.70 -4.58 -8.17
N TRP A 37 -6.88 -4.65 -9.21
CA TRP A 37 -5.46 -5.00 -9.10
C TRP A 37 -4.67 -4.43 -10.27
N LEU A 38 -3.37 -4.27 -10.09
CA LEU A 38 -2.45 -4.00 -11.19
C LEU A 38 -1.89 -5.30 -11.75
N GLU A 39 -1.78 -5.36 -13.06
CA GLU A 39 -1.20 -6.50 -13.76
C GLU A 39 -0.10 -6.05 -14.71
N LEU A 40 1.03 -6.75 -14.68
CA LEU A 40 2.17 -6.47 -15.55
C LEU A 40 1.89 -6.98 -16.96
N ARG A 41 2.28 -6.18 -17.97
CA ARG A 41 2.28 -6.54 -19.39
C ARG A 41 3.73 -6.56 -19.90
N PRO A 42 4.47 -7.68 -19.76
CA PRO A 42 5.88 -7.75 -20.17
C PRO A 42 6.10 -7.43 -21.66
N GLN A 43 5.15 -7.83 -22.50
CA GLN A 43 5.20 -7.62 -23.96
C GLN A 43 4.86 -6.16 -24.36
N GLU A 44 4.44 -5.32 -23.42
CA GLU A 44 4.08 -3.91 -23.64
C GLU A 44 5.01 -2.99 -22.84
N ASN A 45 6.33 -3.17 -22.99
CA ASN A 45 7.34 -2.40 -22.25
C ASN A 45 7.13 -2.43 -20.73
N SER A 46 6.72 -3.59 -20.19
CA SER A 46 6.45 -3.78 -18.76
C SER A 46 5.43 -2.77 -18.21
N ARG A 47 4.42 -2.41 -19.01
CA ARG A 47 3.29 -1.56 -18.59
C ARG A 47 2.51 -2.24 -17.46
N LEU A 48 2.18 -1.49 -16.42
CA LEU A 48 1.20 -1.90 -15.42
C LEU A 48 -0.17 -1.38 -15.84
N THR A 49 -1.16 -2.26 -15.84
CA THR A 49 -2.53 -1.92 -16.20
C THR A 49 -3.46 -2.23 -15.03
N LEU A 50 -4.43 -1.35 -14.80
CA LEU A 50 -5.46 -1.56 -13.80
C LEU A 50 -6.52 -2.51 -14.35
N MET A 51 -6.80 -3.53 -13.57
CA MET A 51 -7.74 -4.59 -13.86
C MET A 51 -8.87 -4.55 -12.83
N SER A 52 -10.03 -5.07 -13.22
CA SER A 52 -11.13 -5.32 -12.29
C SER A 52 -11.93 -6.55 -12.68
N LEU A 53 -12.68 -7.10 -11.71
CA LEU A 53 -13.60 -8.20 -11.94
C LEU A 53 -15.01 -7.64 -12.23
N ILE A 54 -15.46 -7.74 -13.49
CA ILE A 54 -16.79 -7.31 -13.92
C ILE A 54 -17.54 -8.55 -14.40
N ASN A 55 -18.71 -8.83 -13.82
CA ASN A 55 -19.50 -10.04 -14.10
C ASN A 55 -18.66 -11.34 -14.00
N ASN A 56 -17.80 -11.43 -12.98
CA ASN A 56 -16.85 -12.53 -12.76
C ASN A 56 -15.82 -12.76 -13.87
N ALA A 57 -15.63 -11.79 -14.76
CA ALA A 57 -14.59 -11.80 -15.77
C ALA A 57 -13.56 -10.68 -15.51
N PRO A 58 -12.26 -10.96 -15.64
CA PRO A 58 -11.24 -9.92 -15.56
C PRO A 58 -11.38 -8.99 -16.77
N VAL A 59 -11.46 -7.69 -16.51
CA VAL A 59 -11.53 -6.63 -17.51
C VAL A 59 -10.41 -5.64 -17.26
N GLU A 60 -9.68 -5.32 -18.32
CA GLU A 60 -8.68 -4.26 -18.32
C GLU A 60 -9.36 -2.90 -18.38
N LEU A 61 -9.06 -2.02 -17.42
CA LEU A 61 -9.68 -0.71 -17.29
C LEU A 61 -8.84 0.39 -17.93
N THR A 62 -7.51 0.32 -17.83
CA THR A 62 -6.61 1.33 -18.37
C THR A 62 -6.08 0.92 -19.75
N PRO A 63 -6.52 1.59 -20.84
CA PRO A 63 -6.06 1.24 -22.18
C PRO A 63 -4.59 1.61 -22.40
N SER A 64 -3.90 0.89 -23.27
CA SER A 64 -2.60 1.32 -23.80
C SER A 64 -2.75 2.71 -24.47
N PRO A 65 -1.80 3.65 -24.28
CA PRO A 65 -0.46 3.46 -23.69
C PRO A 65 -0.36 3.73 -22.18
N PHE A 66 -1.47 3.91 -21.45
CA PHE A 66 -1.42 4.26 -20.02
C PHE A 66 -0.75 3.19 -19.16
N ASN A 67 0.20 3.63 -18.35
CA ASN A 67 0.99 2.77 -17.47
C ASN A 67 0.78 3.22 -16.03
N VAL A 68 0.06 2.44 -15.24
CA VAL A 68 -0.29 2.79 -13.85
C VAL A 68 0.92 2.57 -12.94
N ARG A 69 1.78 3.58 -12.84
CA ARG A 69 3.03 3.51 -12.07
C ARG A 69 3.52 4.91 -11.69
N SER A 70 3.90 5.06 -10.43
CA SER A 70 4.61 6.24 -9.92
C SER A 70 6.13 6.03 -9.90
N ARG A 71 6.88 7.12 -9.87
CA ARG A 71 8.33 7.16 -9.65
C ARG A 71 8.74 7.97 -8.41
N VAL A 72 7.80 8.26 -7.51
CA VAL A 72 8.15 8.83 -6.20
C VAL A 72 9.10 7.87 -5.48
N HIS A 73 10.16 8.40 -4.89
CA HIS A 73 11.28 7.67 -4.28
C HIS A 73 11.99 6.71 -5.26
N GLU A 74 11.81 6.89 -6.56
CA GLU A 74 12.23 6.00 -7.68
C GLU A 74 11.66 4.56 -7.65
N TYR A 75 11.13 4.09 -6.51
CA TYR A 75 10.43 2.81 -6.38
C TYR A 75 8.93 2.91 -6.71
N GLY A 76 8.30 4.06 -6.43
CA GLY A 76 6.88 4.28 -6.68
C GLY A 76 5.97 3.57 -5.69
N GLY A 77 4.81 3.13 -6.17
CA GLY A 77 3.77 2.46 -5.38
C GLY A 77 2.57 3.36 -5.04
N GLY A 78 1.47 2.75 -4.58
CA GLY A 78 0.19 3.44 -4.35
C GLY A 78 -0.28 4.25 -5.56
N ALA A 79 -0.11 3.66 -6.75
CA ALA A 79 -0.23 4.39 -8.02
C ALA A 79 -1.67 4.65 -8.43
N TYR A 80 -2.66 4.09 -7.72
CA TYR A 80 -4.07 4.33 -7.99
C TYR A 80 -4.91 4.32 -6.72
N THR A 81 -6.11 4.89 -6.82
CA THR A 81 -7.16 4.77 -5.82
C THR A 81 -8.52 4.67 -6.51
N THR A 82 -9.51 4.12 -5.81
CA THR A 82 -10.85 3.86 -6.35
C THR A 82 -11.93 4.34 -5.40
N SER A 83 -13.05 4.81 -5.95
CA SER A 83 -14.26 5.12 -5.19
C SER A 83 -15.51 5.08 -6.04
N GLY A 84 -16.32 4.06 -5.80
CA GLY A 84 -17.49 3.69 -6.57
C GLY A 84 -17.20 3.60 -8.07
N ASN A 85 -17.41 4.72 -8.75
CA ASN A 85 -17.30 4.83 -10.21
C ASN A 85 -16.24 5.84 -10.65
N GLN A 86 -15.30 6.18 -9.78
CA GLN A 86 -14.15 6.99 -10.14
C GLN A 86 -12.88 6.25 -9.77
N ILE A 87 -11.94 6.28 -10.70
CA ILE A 87 -10.61 5.74 -10.54
C ILE A 87 -9.65 6.89 -10.79
N PHE A 88 -8.69 7.06 -9.89
CA PHE A 88 -7.60 7.99 -10.07
C PHE A 88 -6.29 7.22 -10.10
N PHE A 89 -5.41 7.53 -11.04
CA PHE A 89 -4.14 6.83 -11.15
C PHE A 89 -3.01 7.72 -11.67
N CYS A 90 -1.79 7.45 -11.23
CA CYS A 90 -0.57 8.07 -11.73
C CYS A 90 -0.11 7.36 -13.01
N ASN A 91 0.06 8.11 -14.10
CA ASN A 91 0.57 7.60 -15.36
C ASN A 91 2.10 7.70 -15.42
N ALA A 92 2.78 6.61 -15.77
CA ALA A 92 4.23 6.51 -15.71
C ALA A 92 4.95 7.51 -16.62
N GLU A 93 4.38 7.75 -17.81
CA GLU A 93 5.01 8.51 -18.89
C GLU A 93 5.22 9.98 -18.53
N ASP A 94 4.22 10.60 -17.90
CA ASP A 94 4.20 12.03 -17.59
C ASP A 94 4.09 12.32 -16.09
N GLN A 95 3.98 11.28 -15.25
CA GLN A 95 3.83 11.36 -13.79
C GLN A 95 2.63 12.20 -13.34
N ARG A 96 1.63 12.38 -14.21
CA ARG A 96 0.38 13.09 -13.90
C ARG A 96 -0.65 12.14 -13.33
N ILE A 97 -1.58 12.67 -12.54
CA ILE A 97 -2.76 11.90 -12.11
C ILE A 97 -3.85 12.03 -13.15
N TYR A 98 -4.45 10.90 -13.50
CA TYR A 98 -5.55 10.76 -14.44
C TYR A 98 -6.80 10.25 -13.72
N ARG A 99 -7.96 10.71 -14.17
CA ARG A 99 -9.28 10.23 -13.78
C ARG A 99 -9.86 9.33 -14.87
N LEU A 100 -10.48 8.23 -14.47
CA LEU A 100 -11.17 7.28 -15.32
C LEU A 100 -12.53 6.91 -14.70
N ASP A 101 -13.61 6.93 -15.49
CA ASP A 101 -14.91 6.36 -15.11
C ASP A 101 -15.04 4.96 -15.75
N PRO A 102 -15.03 3.88 -14.97
CA PRO A 102 -15.08 2.51 -15.50
C PRO A 102 -16.44 2.14 -16.12
N ARG A 103 -17.49 2.97 -16.00
CA ARG A 103 -18.81 2.69 -16.60
C ARG A 103 -18.93 3.22 -18.03
N VAL A 104 -18.16 4.25 -18.36
CA VAL A 104 -18.25 4.90 -19.67
C VAL A 104 -17.31 4.18 -20.61
N ASN A 105 -17.86 3.19 -21.31
CA ASN A 105 -17.13 2.47 -22.35
C ASN A 105 -16.55 3.49 -23.34
N LEU A 106 -15.23 3.39 -23.63
CA LEU A 106 -14.48 4.23 -24.57
C LEU A 106 -14.06 5.63 -24.10
N GLN A 107 -14.29 6.04 -22.85
CA GLN A 107 -13.69 7.30 -22.38
C GLN A 107 -12.19 7.12 -22.10
N GLN A 108 -11.38 7.93 -22.79
CA GLN A 108 -9.94 8.02 -22.50
C GLN A 108 -9.74 8.65 -21.12
N PRO A 109 -8.83 8.12 -20.28
CA PRO A 109 -8.42 8.77 -19.04
C PRO A 109 -8.11 10.25 -19.25
N GLN A 110 -8.61 11.10 -18.35
CA GLN A 110 -8.41 12.55 -18.42
C GLN A 110 -7.45 13.00 -17.32
N PRO A 111 -6.41 13.79 -17.62
CA PRO A 111 -5.51 14.26 -16.59
C PRO A 111 -6.23 15.27 -15.68
N ILE A 112 -5.98 15.19 -14.38
CA ILE A 112 -6.48 16.16 -13.39
C ILE A 112 -5.38 17.10 -12.89
N THR A 113 -4.11 16.70 -12.99
CA THR A 113 -2.97 17.56 -12.66
C THR A 113 -2.40 18.17 -13.92
N GLU A 114 -1.95 19.43 -13.85
CA GLU A 114 -1.20 20.07 -14.94
C GLU A 114 0.17 19.41 -15.16
N PRO A 115 0.76 19.52 -16.37
CA PRO A 115 2.14 19.12 -16.60
C PRO A 115 3.10 19.92 -15.72
N GLY A 116 4.11 19.26 -15.17
CA GLY A 116 5.12 19.93 -14.35
C GLY A 116 6.20 18.96 -13.88
N PRO A 117 7.23 19.47 -13.17
CA PRO A 117 8.29 18.66 -12.59
C PRO A 117 7.82 17.97 -11.30
N PHE A 118 6.61 17.39 -11.32
CA PHE A 118 5.98 16.77 -10.16
C PHE A 118 5.80 15.27 -10.37
N ARG A 119 5.88 14.51 -9.27
CA ARG A 119 5.53 13.09 -9.26
C ARG A 119 4.62 12.81 -8.09
N TYR A 120 3.67 11.91 -8.27
CA TYR A 120 2.63 11.62 -7.28
C TYR A 120 2.53 10.13 -6.97
N ALA A 121 2.32 9.77 -5.70
CA ALA A 121 2.16 8.40 -5.23
C ALA A 121 1.28 8.34 -3.98
N ASP A 122 0.91 7.13 -3.57
CA ASP A 122 0.14 6.86 -2.36
C ASP A 122 -1.16 7.68 -2.29
N ILE A 123 -1.97 7.52 -3.34
CA ILE A 123 -3.14 8.35 -3.58
C ILE A 123 -4.29 7.92 -2.66
N GLN A 124 -4.80 8.87 -1.88
CA GLN A 124 -6.02 8.74 -1.08
C GLN A 124 -7.11 9.67 -1.61
N LEU A 125 -8.36 9.25 -1.46
CA LEU A 125 -9.51 10.06 -1.85
C LEU A 125 -10.22 10.63 -0.62
N ASP A 126 -10.32 11.96 -0.54
CA ASP A 126 -11.12 12.67 0.46
C ASP A 126 -12.44 13.11 -0.17
N LEU A 127 -13.44 12.22 -0.13
CA LEU A 127 -14.76 12.46 -0.71
C LEU A 127 -15.48 13.66 -0.09
N ASN A 128 -15.30 13.92 1.21
CA ASN A 128 -16.00 15.01 1.90
C ASN A 128 -15.57 16.39 1.40
N ARG A 129 -14.37 16.49 0.82
CA ARG A 129 -13.80 17.74 0.30
C ARG A 129 -13.51 17.68 -1.19
N ASN A 130 -13.97 16.65 -1.88
CA ASN A 130 -13.80 16.45 -3.33
C ASN A 130 -12.35 16.62 -3.81
N ARG A 131 -11.41 15.98 -3.12
CA ARG A 131 -9.97 16.12 -3.40
C ARG A 131 -9.23 14.80 -3.24
N LEU A 132 -8.05 14.72 -3.85
CA LEU A 132 -7.07 13.69 -3.55
C LEU A 132 -6.09 14.19 -2.49
N ILE A 133 -5.59 13.28 -1.66
CA ILE A 133 -4.43 13.49 -0.79
C ILE A 133 -3.36 12.50 -1.23
N CYS A 134 -2.14 12.95 -1.51
CA CYS A 134 -1.08 12.06 -1.98
C CYS A 134 0.31 12.59 -1.59
N VAL A 135 1.31 11.72 -1.69
CA VAL A 135 2.72 12.13 -1.66
C VAL A 135 3.06 12.79 -2.99
N ARG A 136 3.73 13.95 -2.93
CA ARG A 136 4.28 14.66 -4.09
C ARG A 136 5.77 14.88 -3.94
N GLU A 137 6.53 14.52 -4.97
CA GLU A 137 7.88 15.06 -5.20
C GLU A 137 7.81 16.29 -6.09
N SER A 138 8.42 17.39 -5.64
CA SER A 138 8.72 18.55 -6.49
C SER A 138 10.17 18.50 -6.94
N HIS A 139 10.37 18.36 -8.24
CA HIS A 139 11.68 18.43 -8.91
C HIS A 139 11.98 19.84 -9.45
N ALA A 140 11.13 20.83 -9.17
CA ALA A 140 11.26 22.19 -9.72
C ALA A 140 12.61 22.87 -9.37
N GLU A 141 13.15 22.57 -8.19
CA GLU A 141 14.41 23.14 -7.70
C GLU A 141 15.61 22.18 -7.87
N THR A 142 15.37 21.00 -8.46
CA THR A 142 16.43 20.02 -8.64
C THR A 142 17.44 20.49 -9.69
N SER A 143 18.71 20.29 -9.38
CA SER A 143 19.82 20.67 -10.26
C SER A 143 21.01 19.76 -9.99
N LYS A 144 22.09 19.91 -10.78
CA LYS A 144 23.34 19.18 -10.53
C LYS A 144 23.92 19.42 -9.13
N ASN A 145 23.65 20.58 -8.53
CA ASN A 145 24.16 20.96 -7.21
C ASN A 145 23.18 20.65 -6.07
N ASN A 146 21.92 20.37 -6.40
CA ASN A 146 20.90 19.93 -5.45
C ASN A 146 20.04 18.86 -6.15
N PRO A 147 20.46 17.58 -6.11
CA PRO A 147 19.74 16.52 -6.83
C PRO A 147 18.47 16.06 -6.10
N TYR A 148 18.21 16.55 -4.89
CA TYR A 148 17.13 16.05 -4.04
C TYR A 148 15.82 16.77 -4.33
N PRO A 149 14.73 16.04 -4.63
CA PRO A 149 13.41 16.63 -4.74
C PRO A 149 12.86 17.03 -3.37
N ILE A 150 11.89 17.94 -3.36
CA ILE A 150 11.15 18.28 -2.13
C ILE A 150 9.95 17.36 -2.03
N ASN A 151 9.92 16.50 -1.01
CA ASN A 151 8.79 15.64 -0.69
C ASN A 151 7.75 16.36 0.16
N GLN A 152 6.47 16.18 -0.16
CA GLN A 152 5.36 16.85 0.52
C GLN A 152 4.12 15.96 0.50
N LEU A 153 3.24 16.14 1.49
CA LEU A 153 1.85 15.72 1.35
C LEU A 153 1.06 16.86 0.75
N VAL A 154 0.27 16.57 -0.29
CA VAL A 154 -0.53 17.57 -0.99
C VAL A 154 -1.99 17.15 -1.08
N ALA A 155 -2.87 18.14 -1.08
CA ALA A 155 -4.24 18.02 -1.51
C ALA A 155 -4.35 18.48 -2.97
N ILE A 156 -5.13 17.77 -3.79
CA ILE A 156 -5.40 18.11 -5.20
C ILE A 156 -6.91 18.13 -5.40
N ASP A 157 -7.48 19.29 -5.75
CA ASP A 157 -8.89 19.39 -6.10
C ASP A 157 -9.18 18.56 -7.37
N ILE A 158 -10.22 17.73 -7.33
CA ILE A 158 -10.53 16.78 -8.40
C ILE A 158 -11.03 17.46 -9.68
N ASP A 159 -11.69 18.61 -9.54
CA ASP A 159 -12.35 19.29 -10.65
C ASP A 159 -11.48 20.39 -11.25
N THR A 160 -10.72 21.11 -10.42
CA THR A 160 -9.86 22.21 -10.87
C THR A 160 -8.40 21.81 -11.04
N GLY A 161 -7.95 20.72 -10.39
CA GLY A 161 -6.53 20.33 -10.36
C GLY A 161 -5.65 21.23 -9.48
N GLU A 162 -6.25 22.19 -8.75
CA GLU A 162 -5.54 23.08 -7.83
C GLU A 162 -4.90 22.27 -6.69
N GLN A 163 -3.67 22.64 -6.33
CA GLN A 163 -2.87 21.88 -5.36
C GLN A 163 -2.50 22.72 -4.15
N ASN A 164 -2.69 22.15 -2.96
CA ASN A 164 -2.32 22.75 -1.69
C ASN A 164 -1.37 21.84 -0.93
N VAL A 165 -0.28 22.40 -0.39
CA VAL A 165 0.64 21.65 0.48
C VAL A 165 0.00 21.49 1.86
N LEU A 166 -0.12 20.25 2.32
CA LEU A 166 -0.66 19.90 3.63
C LEU A 166 0.44 19.76 4.67
N VAL A 167 1.53 19.07 4.30
CA VAL A 167 2.68 18.80 5.19
C VAL A 167 3.96 18.88 4.37
N SER A 168 5.00 19.49 4.94
CA SER A 168 6.35 19.60 4.37
C SER A 168 7.38 19.83 5.47
N GLY A 169 8.66 19.51 5.22
CA GLY A 169 9.74 19.73 6.18
C GLY A 169 10.67 18.53 6.36
N ALA A 170 10.11 17.31 6.45
CA ALA A 170 10.88 16.07 6.37
C ALA A 170 11.36 15.78 4.94
N ASP A 171 12.42 14.96 4.82
CA ASP A 171 12.97 14.58 3.52
C ASP A 171 12.05 13.59 2.78
N PHE A 172 11.25 12.80 3.51
CA PHE A 172 10.38 11.77 2.94
C PHE A 172 9.04 11.67 3.66
N TYR A 173 8.00 11.27 2.91
CA TYR A 173 6.66 11.01 3.42
C TYR A 173 6.08 9.73 2.82
N SER A 174 5.23 9.04 3.56
CA SER A 174 4.46 7.91 3.03
C SER A 174 3.15 7.69 3.81
N SER A 175 2.33 6.78 3.31
CA SER A 175 1.17 6.22 3.99
C SER A 175 0.19 7.27 4.54
N PRO A 176 -0.19 8.32 3.79
CA PRO A 176 -1.27 9.18 4.20
C PRO A 176 -2.54 8.32 4.33
N LYS A 177 -3.25 8.42 5.47
CA LYS A 177 -4.54 7.75 5.66
C LYS A 177 -5.54 8.67 6.31
N ILE A 178 -6.71 8.77 5.69
CA ILE A 178 -7.83 9.56 6.18
C ILE A 178 -8.61 8.72 7.18
N SER A 179 -8.88 9.29 8.35
CA SER A 179 -9.75 8.67 9.35
C SER A 179 -11.18 8.42 8.81
N PRO A 180 -11.92 7.42 9.32
CA PRO A 180 -13.25 7.09 8.81
C PRO A 180 -14.27 8.25 8.91
N ASN A 181 -14.08 9.16 9.86
CA ASN A 181 -14.92 10.35 10.02
C ASN A 181 -14.48 11.54 9.14
N HIS A 182 -13.40 11.41 8.36
CA HIS A 182 -12.79 12.45 7.51
C HIS A 182 -12.36 13.72 8.24
N GLN A 183 -12.06 13.62 9.55
CA GLN A 183 -11.66 14.76 10.39
C GLN A 183 -10.18 14.73 10.78
N ALA A 184 -9.48 13.63 10.53
CA ALA A 184 -8.05 13.49 10.77
C ALA A 184 -7.34 12.79 9.61
N LEU A 185 -6.06 13.12 9.46
CA LEU A 185 -5.10 12.46 8.58
C LEU A 185 -3.95 11.94 9.44
N CYS A 186 -3.48 10.73 9.19
CA CYS A 186 -2.17 10.27 9.67
C CYS A 186 -1.23 10.05 8.49
N TRP A 187 0.07 10.07 8.75
CA TRP A 187 1.12 9.82 7.76
C TRP A 187 2.41 9.38 8.43
N LEU A 188 3.30 8.78 7.66
CA LEU A 188 4.67 8.51 8.06
C LEU A 188 5.61 9.58 7.49
N SER A 189 6.65 9.93 8.22
CA SER A 189 7.79 10.68 7.70
C SER A 189 9.11 10.21 8.29
N TRP A 190 10.18 10.44 7.54
CA TRP A 190 11.55 10.22 7.97
C TRP A 190 12.48 11.17 7.22
N SER A 191 13.71 11.30 7.73
CA SER A 191 14.72 12.20 7.17
C SER A 191 16.08 11.52 7.13
N HIS A 192 16.96 12.05 6.29
CA HIS A 192 18.35 11.62 6.25
C HIS A 192 19.00 11.75 7.64
N PRO A 193 19.89 10.81 8.02
CA PRO A 193 20.46 9.74 7.20
C PRO A 193 19.66 8.42 7.22
N HIS A 194 18.48 8.39 7.82
CA HIS A 194 17.74 7.16 8.08
C HIS A 194 17.00 6.64 6.84
N MET A 195 16.96 5.32 6.69
CA MET A 195 15.99 4.64 5.83
C MET A 195 14.69 4.40 6.63
N PRO A 196 13.54 4.18 5.98
CA PRO A 196 12.27 4.04 6.70
C PRO A 196 12.24 2.85 7.66
N TRP A 197 13.04 1.79 7.43
CA TRP A 197 13.18 0.66 8.37
C TRP A 197 14.18 0.91 9.51
N ASP A 198 14.95 2.00 9.46
CA ASP A 198 15.84 2.40 10.56
C ASP A 198 15.09 3.33 11.53
N ALA A 199 14.36 4.30 10.99
CA ALA A 199 13.59 5.28 11.73
C ALA A 199 12.47 5.84 10.85
N ALA A 200 11.23 5.72 11.32
CA ALA A 200 10.06 6.31 10.66
C ALA A 200 9.06 6.75 11.73
N GLU A 201 8.67 8.02 11.67
CA GLU A 201 7.77 8.64 12.62
C GLU A 201 6.34 8.64 12.07
N LEU A 202 5.41 8.19 12.91
CA LEU A 202 3.97 8.31 12.68
C LEU A 202 3.46 9.61 13.27
N HIS A 203 2.84 10.40 12.41
CA HIS A 203 2.18 11.64 12.79
C HIS A 203 0.68 11.57 12.52
N GLN A 204 -0.06 12.39 13.23
CA GLN A 204 -1.47 12.65 12.95
C GLN A 204 -1.77 14.15 13.03
N GLY A 205 -2.82 14.59 12.36
CA GLY A 205 -3.32 15.96 12.46
C GLY A 205 -4.79 16.04 12.09
N GLN A 206 -5.46 17.06 12.61
CA GLN A 206 -6.87 17.33 12.31
C GLN A 206 -7.00 18.04 10.97
N ILE A 207 -8.00 17.66 10.19
CA ILE A 207 -8.36 18.34 8.95
C ILE A 207 -9.41 19.40 9.28
N ASN A 208 -9.04 20.68 9.19
CA ASN A 208 -9.94 21.79 9.50
C ASN A 208 -11.03 21.99 8.42
N SER A 209 -11.84 23.04 8.57
CA SER A 209 -12.90 23.42 7.61
C SER A 209 -12.35 23.76 6.23
N ASP A 210 -11.16 24.34 6.16
CA ASP A 210 -10.48 24.71 4.91
C ASP A 210 -9.74 23.52 4.28
N GLY A 211 -9.79 22.35 4.92
CA GLY A 211 -9.10 21.14 4.47
C GLY A 211 -7.61 21.11 4.81
N LEU A 212 -7.08 22.06 5.56
CA LEU A 212 -5.68 22.10 5.99
C LEU A 212 -5.46 21.24 7.24
N ILE A 213 -4.22 20.77 7.41
CA ILE A 213 -3.82 19.99 8.58
C ILE A 213 -3.43 20.93 9.72
N VAL A 214 -4.11 20.81 10.84
CA VAL A 214 -3.89 21.56 12.07
C VAL A 214 -3.69 20.61 13.25
N ASN A 215 -3.21 21.12 14.39
CA ASN A 215 -3.00 20.33 15.61
C ASN A 215 -2.18 19.06 15.35
N GLN A 216 -1.07 19.20 14.62
CA GLN A 216 -0.20 18.08 14.28
C GLN A 216 0.45 17.51 15.55
N GLN A 217 0.47 16.19 15.65
CA GLN A 217 1.01 15.45 16.78
C GLN A 217 1.90 14.31 16.28
N HIS A 218 3.05 14.16 16.91
CA HIS A 218 3.86 12.95 16.81
C HIS A 218 3.22 11.85 17.67
N VAL A 219 2.93 10.70 17.06
CA VAL A 219 2.26 9.56 17.71
C VAL A 219 3.29 8.55 18.18
N ALA A 220 4.16 8.08 17.28
CA ALA A 220 5.11 6.98 17.51
C ALA A 220 6.30 7.08 16.56
N GLY A 221 7.39 6.37 16.85
CA GLY A 221 8.62 6.44 16.07
C GLY A 221 9.66 7.36 16.70
N SER A 222 10.91 7.18 16.30
CA SER A 222 12.06 7.97 16.76
C SER A 222 13.28 7.63 15.91
N ASP A 223 14.45 8.16 16.27
CA ASP A 223 15.75 7.79 15.67
C ASP A 223 16.15 6.31 15.92
N GLN A 224 15.44 5.61 16.80
CA GLN A 224 15.65 4.20 17.17
C GLN A 224 14.38 3.35 17.06
N GLU A 225 13.31 3.90 16.47
CA GLU A 225 12.04 3.21 16.28
C GLU A 225 11.52 3.50 14.88
N SER A 226 11.25 2.43 14.14
CA SER A 226 10.58 2.48 12.85
C SER A 226 9.11 2.09 12.99
N VAL A 227 8.24 2.98 12.52
CA VAL A 227 6.80 2.73 12.38
C VAL A 227 6.45 2.45 10.93
N PHE A 228 5.55 1.49 10.71
CA PHE A 228 5.10 1.04 9.40
C PHE A 228 3.60 0.82 9.37
N GLN A 229 3.03 1.05 8.17
CA GLN A 229 1.66 0.74 7.81
C GLN A 229 0.61 1.16 8.86
N PRO A 230 0.47 2.48 9.11
CA PRO A 230 -0.64 2.96 9.91
C PRO A 230 -1.96 2.76 9.18
N GLU A 231 -2.99 2.37 9.92
CA GLU A 231 -4.38 2.30 9.47
C GLU A 231 -5.29 2.83 10.58
N TRP A 232 -6.41 3.44 10.21
CA TRP A 232 -7.44 3.81 11.16
C TRP A 232 -8.44 2.67 11.33
N ASP A 233 -8.79 2.35 12.57
CA ASP A 233 -9.93 1.50 12.83
C ASP A 233 -11.25 2.28 12.76
N MET A 234 -12.37 1.56 12.79
CA MET A 234 -13.72 2.14 12.67
C MET A 234 -14.09 3.08 13.82
N ASN A 235 -13.40 3.01 14.96
CA ASN A 235 -13.58 3.91 16.09
C ASN A 235 -12.74 5.18 15.96
N GLY A 236 -11.87 5.26 14.95
CA GLY A 236 -10.92 6.36 14.79
C GLY A 236 -9.69 6.22 15.66
N GLU A 237 -9.32 5.00 16.07
CA GLU A 237 -8.03 4.71 16.70
C GLU A 237 -7.00 4.31 15.65
N LEU A 238 -5.73 4.63 15.88
CA LEU A 238 -4.65 4.23 14.98
C LEU A 238 -4.15 2.84 15.34
N VAL A 239 -3.99 1.98 14.33
CA VAL A 239 -3.31 0.69 14.41
C VAL A 239 -2.10 0.75 13.48
N PHE A 240 -0.93 0.36 13.97
CA PHE A 240 0.32 0.44 13.20
C PHE A 240 1.28 -0.66 13.65
N VAL A 241 2.29 -0.94 12.82
CA VAL A 241 3.40 -1.82 13.20
C VAL A 241 4.57 -0.97 13.69
N SER A 242 5.23 -1.40 14.76
CA SER A 242 6.44 -0.75 15.27
C SER A 242 7.48 -1.79 15.69
N ASP A 243 8.75 -1.49 15.45
CA ASP A 243 9.87 -2.32 15.88
C ASP A 243 10.36 -2.02 17.30
N ARG A 244 9.68 -1.15 18.08
CA ARG A 244 10.10 -0.70 19.43
C ARG A 244 10.39 -1.81 20.45
N SER A 245 9.91 -3.02 20.19
CA SER A 245 10.16 -4.20 21.03
C SER A 245 11.42 -4.99 20.63
N GLY A 246 12.12 -4.57 19.58
CA GLY A 246 13.15 -5.33 18.87
C GLY A 246 12.59 -6.27 17.79
N TRP A 247 11.27 -6.34 17.66
CA TRP A 247 10.52 -7.06 16.63
C TRP A 247 9.38 -6.17 16.13
N TRP A 248 9.05 -6.30 14.85
CA TRP A 248 7.91 -5.60 14.25
C TRP A 248 6.61 -6.15 14.79
N ASN A 249 6.01 -5.50 15.80
CA ASN A 249 4.75 -5.92 16.43
C ASN A 249 3.62 -4.92 16.15
N LEU A 250 2.37 -5.36 16.36
CA LEU A 250 1.18 -4.52 16.17
C LEU A 250 0.87 -3.70 17.42
N TYR A 251 0.64 -2.41 17.22
CA TYR A 251 0.30 -1.46 18.27
C TYR A 251 -0.97 -0.71 17.93
N ARG A 252 -1.66 -0.26 18.97
CA ARG A 252 -2.83 0.60 18.90
C ARG A 252 -2.60 1.86 19.69
N HIS A 253 -3.06 2.98 19.14
CA HIS A 253 -3.09 4.27 19.81
C HIS A 253 -4.53 4.79 19.88
N GLY A 254 -5.07 4.80 21.10
CA GLY A 254 -6.34 5.40 21.46
C GLY A 254 -6.14 6.31 22.67
N GLY A 255 -6.30 7.63 22.50
CA GLY A 255 -6.02 8.59 23.58
C GLY A 255 -4.53 8.87 23.76
N GLU A 256 -4.01 8.86 24.99
CA GLU A 256 -2.60 9.20 25.29
C GLU A 256 -1.65 7.98 25.28
N ASN A 257 -2.18 6.76 25.26
CA ASN A 257 -1.37 5.55 25.42
C ASN A 257 -1.23 4.76 24.13
N ILE A 258 -0.09 4.10 24.00
CA ILE A 258 0.16 3.11 22.94
C ILE A 258 0.16 1.73 23.58
N GLN A 259 -0.70 0.85 23.10
CA GLN A 259 -0.84 -0.52 23.57
C GLN A 259 -0.29 -1.50 22.54
N CYS A 260 0.59 -2.41 22.95
CA CYS A 260 0.96 -3.56 22.12
C CYS A 260 -0.23 -4.51 22.06
N LEU A 261 -0.70 -4.82 20.85
CA LEU A 261 -1.83 -5.73 20.62
C LEU A 261 -1.38 -7.19 20.70
N TYR A 262 -0.14 -7.47 20.30
CA TYR A 262 0.42 -8.80 20.35
C TYR A 262 1.94 -8.72 20.46
N ASP A 263 2.46 -9.05 21.64
CA ASP A 263 3.89 -9.11 21.90
C ASP A 263 4.41 -10.51 21.50
N ALA A 264 5.12 -10.57 20.38
CA ALA A 264 5.80 -11.77 19.95
C ALA A 264 7.18 -11.47 19.37
N GLN A 265 8.06 -12.47 19.46
CA GLN A 265 9.36 -12.47 18.78
C GLN A 265 9.20 -12.94 17.33
N MET A 266 8.40 -12.22 16.56
CA MET A 266 8.06 -12.51 15.16
C MET A 266 8.01 -11.22 14.35
N GLU A 267 8.29 -11.32 13.05
CA GLU A 267 8.24 -10.18 12.14
C GLU A 267 6.83 -10.04 11.54
N PHE A 268 6.12 -9.00 11.95
CA PHE A 268 4.86 -8.56 11.34
C PHE A 268 5.06 -7.38 10.37
N GLY A 269 6.29 -7.17 9.89
CA GLY A 269 6.66 -6.10 8.96
C GLY A 269 7.77 -6.53 7.99
N ARG A 270 8.09 -5.66 7.03
CA ARG A 270 9.19 -5.81 6.06
C ARG A 270 9.81 -4.44 5.76
N PRO A 271 11.03 -4.39 5.20
CA PRO A 271 11.63 -3.14 4.74
C PRO A 271 10.73 -2.40 3.74
N GLN A 272 10.37 -1.15 4.06
CA GLN A 272 9.48 -0.32 3.24
C GLN A 272 10.26 0.35 2.09
N LEU A 273 10.44 -0.37 0.98
CA LEU A 273 11.07 0.17 -0.23
C LEU A 273 10.08 0.87 -1.17
N GLU A 274 8.89 0.32 -1.37
CA GLU A 274 7.84 0.91 -2.20
C GLU A 274 6.76 1.58 -1.32
N LEU A 275 6.01 2.53 -1.88
CA LEU A 275 4.86 3.16 -1.24
C LEU A 275 3.61 2.29 -1.38
N ALA A 276 2.75 2.27 -0.37
CA ALA A 276 1.55 1.43 -0.34
C ALA A 276 1.77 -0.02 -0.84
N VAL A 277 2.92 -0.63 -0.51
CA VAL A 277 3.27 -2.00 -0.93
C VAL A 277 2.10 -2.91 -0.61
N VAL A 278 1.62 -3.62 -1.63
CA VAL A 278 0.66 -4.70 -1.41
C VAL A 278 1.35 -5.93 -0.87
N GLY A 279 1.54 -5.84 0.43
CA GLY A 279 1.15 -6.82 1.40
C GLY A 279 0.87 -5.99 2.63
N ASN A 280 -0.37 -5.51 2.78
CA ASN A 280 -0.83 -5.07 4.08
C ASN A 280 -0.52 -6.23 5.03
N HIS A 281 0.54 -6.09 5.82
CA HIS A 281 0.98 -7.12 6.75
C HIS A 281 -0.12 -7.38 7.76
N PHE A 282 -0.99 -6.41 7.96
CA PHE A 282 -2.30 -6.62 8.53
C PHE A 282 -3.38 -5.82 7.80
N GLY A 283 -4.63 -6.27 7.87
CA GLY A 283 -5.80 -5.54 7.41
C GLY A 283 -6.88 -5.55 8.49
N LEU A 284 -7.61 -4.46 8.63
CA LEU A 284 -8.76 -4.39 9.53
C LEU A 284 -10.01 -4.90 8.79
N ALA A 285 -10.73 -5.83 9.41
CA ALA A 285 -11.93 -6.46 8.87
C ALA A 285 -13.15 -6.08 9.72
N GLY A 286 -13.83 -5.00 9.34
CA GLY A 286 -15.01 -4.49 10.06
C GLY A 286 -14.66 -3.85 11.42
N PHE A 287 -15.61 -3.91 12.37
CA PHE A 287 -15.45 -3.26 13.69
C PHE A 287 -14.53 -4.02 14.66
N GLN A 288 -14.35 -5.34 14.45
CA GLN A 288 -13.68 -6.22 15.40
C GLN A 288 -12.74 -7.24 14.74
N GLY A 289 -12.52 -7.20 13.43
CA GLY A 289 -11.63 -8.13 12.76
C GLY A 289 -10.25 -7.53 12.51
N LEU A 290 -9.21 -8.30 12.78
CA LEU A 290 -7.83 -8.02 12.38
C LEU A 290 -7.31 -9.25 11.64
N ALA A 291 -6.92 -9.06 10.39
CA ALA A 291 -6.23 -10.06 9.58
C ALA A 291 -4.73 -9.74 9.59
N VAL A 292 -3.86 -10.70 9.92
CA VAL A 292 -2.41 -10.47 9.97
C VAL A 292 -1.67 -11.55 9.19
N SER A 293 -0.68 -11.14 8.40
CA SER A 293 0.32 -11.95 7.71
C SER A 293 1.65 -11.83 8.44
N ALA A 294 2.17 -12.97 8.90
CA ALA A 294 3.42 -13.08 9.64
C ALA A 294 4.38 -14.06 8.97
N GLU A 295 5.68 -13.74 8.96
CA GLU A 295 6.72 -14.67 8.50
C GLU A 295 7.29 -15.48 9.66
N LEU A 296 7.27 -16.82 9.52
CA LEU A 296 7.86 -17.73 10.50
C LEU A 296 9.31 -18.09 10.11
N GLY A 297 10.28 -17.28 10.56
CA GLY A 297 11.70 -17.66 10.69
C GLY A 297 12.53 -17.76 9.39
N PRO A 298 13.86 -17.92 9.52
CA PRO A 298 14.79 -17.70 8.41
C PRO A 298 14.74 -18.85 7.39
N MET A 299 14.71 -18.50 6.10
CA MET A 299 14.83 -19.37 4.91
C MET A 299 15.35 -20.79 5.20
N VAL A 300 14.43 -21.72 5.48
CA VAL A 300 14.72 -23.15 5.57
C VAL A 300 14.66 -23.73 4.17
N ARG A 301 15.74 -24.40 3.75
CA ARG A 301 15.81 -25.22 2.52
C ARG A 301 14.60 -26.18 2.48
N PHE A 302 13.83 -26.11 1.41
CA PHE A 302 12.71 -27.01 1.16
C PHE A 302 13.20 -28.43 0.85
N GLU A 303 12.81 -29.40 1.69
CA GLU A 303 12.59 -30.78 1.26
C GLU A 303 11.09 -31.11 1.39
N GLY A 304 10.48 -31.37 0.24
CA GLY A 304 9.18 -31.99 -0.06
C GLY A 304 8.06 -32.05 1.00
N GLY A 305 6.88 -31.52 0.64
CA GLY A 305 5.60 -32.12 1.06
C GLY A 305 4.46 -31.15 1.38
N HIS A 306 3.49 -31.09 0.47
CA HIS A 306 2.07 -30.74 0.62
C HIS A 306 1.65 -29.40 1.29
N CYS A 307 1.13 -28.49 0.44
CA CYS A 307 0.48 -27.23 0.78
C CYS A 307 -1.02 -27.44 1.10
N GLY A 308 -1.56 -26.71 2.07
CA GLY A 308 -3.01 -26.64 2.30
C GLY A 308 -3.42 -25.27 2.84
N LEU A 309 -4.41 -24.64 2.18
CA LEU A 309 -5.16 -23.48 2.69
C LEU A 309 -6.29 -23.99 3.59
N LYS A 310 -6.46 -23.40 4.78
CA LYS A 310 -7.67 -23.62 5.60
C LYS A 310 -8.49 -22.33 5.61
N PHE A 311 -9.75 -22.44 5.17
CA PHE A 311 -10.77 -21.42 5.31
C PHE A 311 -11.46 -21.58 6.67
N VAL A 312 -11.78 -20.46 7.33
CA VAL A 312 -12.50 -20.41 8.60
C VAL A 312 -13.86 -19.76 8.33
N ASP A 313 -14.93 -20.49 8.66
CA ASP A 313 -16.32 -20.04 8.51
C ASP A 313 -16.65 -19.00 9.61
N PRO A 314 -17.06 -17.77 9.25
CA PRO A 314 -17.30 -16.68 10.20
C PRO A 314 -18.48 -16.92 11.13
N LEU A 315 -19.33 -17.94 10.90
CA LEU A 315 -20.48 -18.21 11.77
C LEU A 315 -20.28 -19.36 12.76
N ARG A 316 -19.21 -20.17 12.65
CA ARG A 316 -19.09 -21.39 13.47
C ARG A 316 -17.69 -21.84 13.92
N ALA A 317 -16.59 -21.15 13.61
CA ALA A 317 -15.27 -21.68 13.93
C ALA A 317 -14.49 -20.84 14.95
N ARG A 318 -14.50 -21.30 16.21
CA ARG A 318 -13.45 -20.97 17.19
C ARG A 318 -12.12 -21.55 16.71
N LEU A 319 -11.11 -20.69 16.54
CA LEU A 319 -9.71 -21.08 16.61
C LEU A 319 -9.24 -20.81 18.06
N GLU A 320 -9.09 -21.86 18.85
CA GLU A 320 -8.53 -21.73 20.20
C GLU A 320 -7.00 -21.67 20.12
N PHE A 321 -6.47 -20.46 20.03
CA PHE A 321 -5.18 -20.11 20.63
C PHE A 321 -5.47 -19.08 21.72
N PRO A 322 -4.79 -19.14 22.89
CA PRO A 322 -5.11 -18.24 23.99
C PRO A 322 -4.54 -16.85 23.69
N LEU A 323 -5.24 -16.08 22.87
CA LEU A 323 -5.09 -14.63 22.78
C LEU A 323 -5.84 -14.06 23.99
N VAL A 324 -5.17 -14.02 25.13
CA VAL A 324 -5.74 -13.44 26.35
C VAL A 324 -5.74 -11.92 26.19
N GLY A 325 -6.93 -11.32 26.09
CA GLY A 325 -7.12 -9.86 26.23
C GLY A 325 -7.49 -9.07 24.97
N LEU A 326 -7.93 -9.72 23.89
CA LEU A 326 -8.41 -9.03 22.68
C LEU A 326 -9.93 -9.26 22.50
N ASP A 327 -10.74 -8.21 22.57
CA ASP A 327 -12.17 -8.22 22.17
C ASP A 327 -12.31 -8.12 20.63
N PHE A 328 -11.51 -8.88 19.90
CA PHE A 328 -11.48 -8.93 18.44
C PHE A 328 -11.70 -10.37 17.96
N ASP A 329 -12.55 -10.56 16.94
CA ASP A 329 -12.60 -11.79 16.16
C ASP A 329 -11.39 -11.80 15.21
N ALA A 330 -10.22 -12.17 15.74
CA ALA A 330 -8.95 -12.14 15.00
C ALA A 330 -8.86 -13.31 13.99
N VAL A 331 -8.43 -13.04 12.76
CA VAL A 331 -8.15 -14.05 11.73
C VAL A 331 -6.67 -13.98 11.35
N LEU A 332 -5.84 -14.81 11.95
CA LEU A 332 -4.42 -14.91 11.57
C LEU A 332 -4.27 -15.66 10.24
N ILE A 333 -3.75 -15.00 9.21
CA ILE A 333 -3.45 -15.59 7.90
C ILE A 333 -1.94 -15.74 7.79
N VAL A 334 -1.39 -16.89 8.20
CA VAL A 334 0.05 -17.15 8.08
C VAL A 334 0.41 -17.39 6.61
N GLN A 335 1.09 -16.42 5.99
CA GLN A 335 1.57 -16.55 4.62
C GLN A 335 2.97 -17.17 4.60
N ARG A 336 3.07 -18.45 4.26
CA ARG A 336 4.37 -19.04 3.87
C ARG A 336 4.68 -18.67 2.42
N ALA A 337 5.86 -18.11 2.20
CA ALA A 337 6.34 -17.70 0.88
C ALA A 337 6.38 -18.90 -0.10
N VAL A 338 5.32 -19.05 -0.88
CA VAL A 338 5.35 -19.70 -2.19
C VAL A 338 4.38 -18.95 -3.09
N ASN A 339 4.86 -18.56 -4.27
CA ASN A 339 4.05 -18.08 -5.39
C ASN A 339 2.84 -19.01 -5.61
N LEU A 340 1.64 -18.57 -5.22
CA LEU A 340 0.37 -18.78 -5.95
C LEU A 340 -0.84 -18.19 -5.19
N LYS A 341 -1.55 -17.32 -5.93
CA LYS A 341 -3.01 -17.12 -6.01
C LYS A 341 -3.87 -17.73 -4.90
N LEU A 342 -4.64 -16.90 -4.19
CA LEU A 342 -6.09 -17.01 -3.98
C LEU A 342 -6.61 -15.88 -3.09
N ALA A 343 -7.12 -14.81 -3.70
CA ALA A 343 -8.04 -13.88 -3.05
C ALA A 343 -9.44 -14.53 -3.09
N HIS A 344 -9.81 -15.26 -2.05
CA HIS A 344 -11.22 -15.52 -1.78
C HIS A 344 -11.69 -14.44 -0.81
N VAL A 345 -12.25 -13.38 -1.39
CA VAL A 345 -13.00 -12.35 -0.67
C VAL A 345 -14.37 -12.94 -0.37
N PHE A 346 -14.69 -13.15 0.90
CA PHE A 346 -16.06 -13.46 1.31
C PHE A 346 -16.89 -12.18 1.18
N LEU A 347 -17.84 -12.21 0.24
CA LEU A 347 -19.01 -11.36 0.27
C LEU A 347 -19.93 -11.88 1.39
N THR A 348 -20.17 -11.06 2.39
CA THR A 348 -21.43 -11.02 3.13
C THR A 348 -21.77 -9.58 3.46
#